data_AF-A0A844MIN4-F1
#
_entry.id   AF-A0A844MIN4-F1
#
_cell.length_a   1.000
_cell.length_b   1.000
_cell.length_c   1.000
_cell.angle_alpha   90.00
_cell.angle_beta   90.00
_cell.angle_gamma   90.00
#
_symmetry.space_group_name_H-M   'P 1'
#
loop_
_entity.id
_entity.type
_entity.pdbx_description
1 polymer ?
#
loop_
_entity_poly.entity_id
_entity_poly.type
_entity_poly.pdbx_seq_one_letter_code
_entity_poly.pdbx_strand_id
1 'polypeptide(L)'
;MAVEQYRQIIQQLILERAQRRLAQQEIETQAVLDTARDHYLLLHTGWRGNNRTHGCSMHLDIKDGKIWIQHDGTEVGIATLLLEHGVPKEDIVLGFHSPYMRQFTEFATQ
;
A
#
# COMPACT_ATOMS: atom_id res chain seq x y z
N MET A 1 8.25 -18.19 -5.27
CA MET A 1 6.84 -18.58 -5.05
C MET A 1 6.11 -17.60 -4.14
N ALA A 2 6.68 -17.19 -2.99
CA ALA A 2 6.06 -16.20 -2.09
C ALA A 2 5.87 -14.80 -2.73
N VAL A 3 6.87 -14.30 -3.47
CA VAL A 3 6.78 -12.95 -4.10
C VAL A 3 5.61 -12.82 -5.07
N GLU A 4 5.34 -13.83 -5.92
CA GLU A 4 4.20 -13.77 -6.84
C GLU A 4 2.86 -13.72 -6.10
N GLN A 5 2.75 -14.45 -4.98
CA GLN A 5 1.57 -14.37 -4.12
C GLN A 5 1.43 -12.97 -3.51
N TYR A 6 2.52 -12.35 -3.06
CA TYR A 6 2.51 -10.98 -2.54
C TYR A 6 2.11 -9.98 -3.61
N ARG A 7 2.61 -10.11 -4.84
CA ARG A 7 2.17 -9.28 -5.97
C ARG A 7 0.67 -9.39 -6.21
N GLN A 8 0.11 -10.60 -6.16
CA GLN A 8 -1.32 -10.83 -6.34
C GLN A 8 -2.13 -10.16 -5.22
N ILE A 9 -1.75 -10.39 -3.95
CA ILE A 9 -2.42 -9.80 -2.78
C ILE A 9 -2.39 -8.27 -2.87
N ILE A 10 -1.22 -7.68 -3.12
CA ILE A 10 -1.07 -6.21 -3.17
C ILE A 10 -1.89 -5.62 -4.31
N GLN A 11 -1.80 -6.19 -5.52
CA GLN A 11 -2.58 -5.72 -6.67
C GLN A 11 -4.08 -5.81 -6.40
N GLN A 12 -4.55 -6.91 -5.80
CA GLN A 12 -5.95 -7.07 -5.41
C GLN A 12 -6.38 -5.97 -4.42
N LEU A 13 -5.61 -5.75 -3.35
CA LEU A 13 -5.91 -4.72 -2.34
C LEU A 13 -6.01 -3.31 -2.93
N ILE A 14 -5.15 -2.97 -3.89
CA ILE A 14 -5.17 -1.67 -4.58
C ILE A 14 -6.35 -1.59 -5.54
N LEU A 15 -6.56 -2.60 -6.39
CA LEU A 15 -7.62 -2.61 -7.39
C LEU A 15 -9.00 -2.58 -6.75
N GLU A 16 -9.23 -3.36 -5.69
CA GLU A 16 -10.49 -3.35 -4.95
C GLU A 16 -10.82 -1.95 -4.40
N ARG A 17 -9.82 -1.23 -3.91
CA ARG A 17 -10.00 0.13 -3.40
C ARG A 17 -10.16 1.16 -4.50
N ALA A 18 -9.42 1.03 -5.61
CA ALA A 18 -9.59 1.88 -6.78
C ALA A 18 -11.00 1.77 -7.37
N GLN A 19 -11.60 0.58 -7.29
CA GLN A 19 -12.97 0.31 -7.75
C GLN A 19 -14.05 0.79 -6.78
N ARG A 20 -13.73 1.07 -5.51
CA ARG A 20 -14.67 1.71 -4.57
C ARG A 20 -14.90 3.14 -5.05
N ARG A 21 -15.89 3.29 -5.92
CA ARG A 21 -16.29 4.56 -6.53
C ARG A 21 -16.66 5.55 -5.43
N LEU A 22 -15.78 6.51 -5.18
CA LEU A 22 -16.15 7.71 -4.43
C LEU A 22 -17.19 8.47 -5.28
N ALA A 23 -18.25 8.94 -4.64
CA ALA A 23 -19.32 9.69 -5.31
C ALA A 23 -18.85 11.04 -5.90
N GLN A 24 -17.61 11.45 -5.64
CA GLN A 24 -17.04 12.73 -6.06
C GLN A 24 -16.29 12.58 -7.39
N GLN A 25 -16.94 13.03 -8.48
CA GLN A 25 -16.35 13.01 -9.83
C GLN A 25 -15.10 13.90 -9.99
N GLU A 26 -14.81 14.78 -9.04
CA GLU A 26 -13.73 15.76 -9.16
C GLU A 26 -12.34 15.22 -8.77
N ILE A 27 -12.29 14.10 -8.03
CA ILE A 27 -11.06 13.41 -7.63
C ILE A 27 -10.99 12.05 -8.31
N GLU A 28 -10.00 11.89 -9.18
CA GLU A 28 -9.68 10.62 -9.80
C GLU A 28 -8.88 9.74 -8.84
N THR A 29 -9.24 8.47 -8.75
CA THR A 29 -8.47 7.44 -8.04
C THR A 29 -7.77 6.55 -9.08
N GLN A 30 -6.45 6.49 -9.02
CA GLN A 30 -5.60 5.80 -9.98
C GLN A 30 -4.85 4.66 -9.29
N ALA A 31 -4.99 3.44 -9.83
CA ALA A 31 -4.15 2.31 -9.47
C ALA A 31 -2.86 2.37 -10.29
N VAL A 32 -1.72 2.61 -9.64
CA VAL A 32 -0.40 2.61 -10.27
C VAL A 32 0.30 1.32 -9.88
N LEU A 33 0.42 0.40 -10.84
CA LEU A 33 0.94 -0.95 -10.63
C LEU A 33 2.17 -1.14 -11.50
N ASP A 34 3.34 -1.23 -10.87
CA ASP A 34 4.63 -1.42 -11.53
C ASP A 34 5.20 -2.78 -11.15
N THR A 35 4.71 -3.84 -11.81
CA THR A 35 5.09 -5.22 -11.49
C THR A 35 6.52 -5.58 -11.88
N ALA A 36 7.16 -4.78 -12.74
CA ALA A 36 8.55 -4.98 -13.15
C ALA A 36 9.54 -4.49 -12.09
N ARG A 37 9.18 -3.46 -11.32
CA ARG A 37 10.02 -2.85 -10.27
C ARG A 37 9.42 -2.98 -8.87
N ASP A 38 8.28 -3.65 -8.77
CA ASP A 38 7.56 -3.92 -7.53
C ASP A 38 7.17 -2.66 -6.74
N HIS A 39 6.57 -1.69 -7.42
CA HIS A 39 5.98 -0.49 -6.82
C HIS A 39 4.47 -0.43 -7.05
N TYR A 40 3.71 -0.21 -5.99
CA TYR A 40 2.25 -0.32 -6.02
C TYR A 40 1.62 0.84 -5.24
N LEU A 41 0.88 1.71 -5.92
CA LEU A 41 0.27 2.90 -5.32
C LEU A 41 -1.22 3.03 -5.64
N LEU A 42 -1.96 3.57 -4.67
CA LEU A 42 -3.30 4.12 -4.88
C LEU A 42 -3.20 5.65 -4.84
N LEU A 43 -3.17 6.27 -6.01
CA LEU A 43 -2.96 7.71 -6.18
C LEU A 43 -4.31 8.43 -6.31
N HIS A 44 -4.43 9.58 -5.69
CA HIS A 44 -5.57 10.49 -5.84
C HIS A 44 -5.12 11.76 -6.55
N THR A 45 -5.81 12.10 -7.64
CA THR A 45 -5.48 13.24 -8.49
C THR A 45 -6.75 13.98 -8.88
N GLY A 46 -6.82 15.28 -8.58
CA GLY A 46 -8.00 16.07 -8.94
C GLY A 46 -8.02 17.43 -8.28
N TRP A 47 -9.20 18.04 -8.24
CA TRP A 47 -9.43 19.30 -7.55
C TRP A 47 -10.70 19.19 -6.72
N ARG A 48 -10.72 19.78 -5.54
CA ARG A 48 -11.95 19.98 -4.76
C ARG A 48 -12.16 21.49 -4.63
N GLY A 49 -12.99 22.05 -5.49
CA GLY A 49 -13.01 23.51 -5.71
C GLY A 49 -11.63 24.03 -6.11
N ASN A 50 -11.08 24.99 -5.35
CA ASN A 50 -9.75 25.57 -5.61
C ASN A 50 -8.59 24.82 -4.93
N ASN A 51 -8.86 23.69 -4.27
CA ASN A 51 -7.83 22.92 -3.58
C ASN A 51 -7.35 21.77 -4.46
N ARG A 52 -6.05 21.75 -4.78
CA ARG A 52 -5.43 20.65 -5.50
C ARG A 52 -5.35 19.41 -4.61
N THR A 53 -5.83 18.27 -5.12
CA THR A 53 -5.56 16.96 -4.55
C THR A 53 -4.54 16.25 -5.42
N HIS A 54 -3.39 15.94 -4.82
CA HIS A 54 -2.37 15.10 -5.44
C HIS A 54 -1.56 14.39 -4.34
N GLY A 55 -1.75 13.08 -4.21
CA GLY A 55 -1.09 12.27 -3.19
C GLY A 55 -1.62 10.85 -3.16
N CYS A 56 -0.84 9.92 -2.61
CA CYS A 56 -1.27 8.53 -2.48
C CYS A 56 -1.87 8.26 -1.10
N SER A 57 -2.89 7.40 -1.03
CA SER A 57 -3.44 6.87 0.23
C SER A 57 -2.88 5.50 0.60
N MET A 58 -2.26 4.82 -0.37
CA MET A 58 -1.52 3.58 -0.17
C MET A 58 -0.27 3.60 -1.03
N HIS A 59 0.85 3.19 -0.47
CA HIS A 59 2.07 2.90 -1.21
C HIS A 59 2.75 1.68 -0.58
N LEU A 60 2.85 0.61 -1.37
CA LEU A 60 3.59 -0.60 -1.03
C LEU A 60 4.68 -0.88 -2.05
N ASP A 61 5.80 -1.41 -1.58
CA ASP A 61 6.82 -2.03 -2.43
C ASP A 61 6.97 -3.51 -2.10
N ILE A 62 7.56 -4.29 -3.01
CA ILE A 62 8.21 -5.56 -2.65
C ILE A 62 9.72 -5.40 -2.79
N LYS A 63 10.47 -5.62 -1.70
CA LYS A 63 11.93 -5.48 -1.67
C LYS A 63 12.50 -6.66 -0.89
N ASP A 64 13.53 -7.29 -1.45
CA ASP A 64 14.21 -8.45 -0.85
C ASP A 64 13.24 -9.57 -0.40
N GLY A 65 12.16 -9.75 -1.16
CA GLY A 65 11.13 -10.76 -0.90
C GLY A 65 10.04 -10.35 0.09
N LYS A 66 10.09 -9.13 0.64
CA LYS A 66 9.16 -8.64 1.68
C LYS A 66 8.31 -7.49 1.21
N ILE A 67 7.15 -7.32 1.83
CA ILE A 67 6.21 -6.23 1.57
C ILE A 67 6.57 -5.04 2.45
N TRP A 68 6.93 -3.93 1.81
CA TRP A 68 7.23 -2.67 2.49
C TRP A 68 6.03 -1.75 2.40
N ILE A 69 5.44 -1.38 3.55
CA ILE A 69 4.38 -0.38 3.61
C ILE A 69 5.04 1.00 3.75
N GLN A 70 5.06 1.76 2.66
CA GLN A 70 5.67 3.09 2.61
C GLN A 70 4.72 4.19 3.07
N HIS A 71 3.43 4.03 2.77
CA HIS A 71 2.38 4.92 3.23
C HIS A 71 1.08 4.13 3.47
N ASP A 72 0.44 4.41 4.60
CA ASP A 72 -0.83 3.83 4.99
C ASP A 72 -1.80 4.93 5.44
N GLY A 73 -2.71 5.30 4.54
CA GLY A 73 -3.80 6.24 4.80
C GLY A 73 -5.12 5.54 5.13
N THR A 74 -5.10 4.26 5.50
CA THR A 74 -6.32 3.47 5.75
C THR A 74 -6.63 3.37 7.25
N GLU A 75 -7.92 3.36 7.62
CA GLU A 75 -8.33 3.22 9.04
C GLU A 75 -8.04 1.82 9.61
N VAL A 76 -8.24 0.77 8.81
CA VAL A 76 -8.02 -0.64 9.22
C VAL A 76 -6.53 -0.98 9.34
N GLY A 77 -5.68 -0.25 8.61
CA GLY A 77 -4.26 -0.55 8.47
C GLY A 77 -3.98 -1.61 7.41
N ILE A 78 -3.04 -1.34 6.53
CA ILE A 78 -2.57 -2.24 5.47
C ILE A 78 -1.93 -3.49 6.07
N ALA A 79 -1.15 -3.35 7.14
CA ALA A 79 -0.51 -4.48 7.81
C ALA A 79 -1.55 -5.51 8.28
N THR A 80 -2.64 -5.07 8.92
CA THR A 80 -3.75 -5.93 9.34
C THR A 80 -4.32 -6.73 8.17
N LEU A 81 -4.58 -6.07 7.04
CA LEU A 81 -5.15 -6.72 5.85
C LEU A 81 -4.19 -7.75 5.25
N LEU A 82 -2.89 -7.47 5.23
CA LEU A 82 -1.89 -8.43 4.76
C LEU A 82 -1.87 -9.69 5.65
N LEU A 83 -1.97 -9.54 6.97
CA LEU A 83 -2.07 -10.66 7.90
C LEU A 83 -3.34 -11.50 7.65
N GLU A 84 -4.48 -10.86 7.40
CA GLU A 84 -5.74 -11.55 7.06
C GLU A 84 -5.64 -12.34 5.75
N HIS A 85 -4.79 -11.90 4.81
CA HIS A 85 -4.48 -12.62 3.57
C HIS A 85 -3.37 -13.66 3.75
N GLY A 86 -2.93 -13.91 4.98
CA GLY A 86 -1.96 -14.95 5.32
C GLY A 86 -0.49 -14.57 5.10
N VAL A 87 -0.18 -13.28 4.95
CA VAL A 87 1.22 -12.82 4.90
C VAL A 87 1.82 -12.90 6.31
N PRO A 88 2.98 -13.54 6.51
CA PRO A 88 3.64 -13.57 7.82
C PRO A 88 4.13 -12.19 8.26
N LYS A 89 4.20 -11.93 9.58
CA LYS A 89 4.66 -10.64 10.13
C LYS A 89 6.12 -10.35 9.77
N GLU A 90 6.93 -11.39 9.68
CA GLU A 90 8.34 -11.38 9.30
C GLU A 90 8.60 -10.99 7.84
N ASP A 91 7.55 -10.98 7.02
CA ASP A 91 7.59 -10.58 5.61
C ASP A 91 6.94 -9.21 5.37
N ILE A 92 6.50 -8.52 6.43
CA ILE A 92 5.95 -7.17 6.37
C ILE A 92 6.93 -6.21 7.04
N VAL A 93 7.23 -5.10 6.38
CA VAL A 93 8.08 -4.02 6.91
C VAL A 93 7.28 -2.73 6.95
N LEU A 94 7.24 -2.10 8.12
CA LEU A 94 6.65 -0.75 8.28
C LEU A 94 7.65 0.30 7.79
N GLY A 95 7.68 0.53 6.49
CA GLY A 95 8.60 1.45 5.81
C GLY A 95 8.50 2.90 6.30
N PHE A 96 7.30 3.33 6.67
CA PHE A 96 7.05 4.66 7.25
C PHE A 96 7.60 4.84 8.67
N HIS A 97 7.94 3.76 9.38
CA HIS A 97 8.73 3.85 10.62
C HIS A 97 10.21 3.99 10.29
N SER A 98 10.91 4.82 11.06
CA SER A 98 12.37 4.93 10.95
C SER A 98 13.03 3.58 11.24
N PRO A 99 14.21 3.28 10.67
CA PRO A 99 14.89 2.00 10.88
C PRO A 99 15.05 1.63 12.37
N TYR A 100 15.37 2.62 13.21
CA TYR A 100 15.48 2.43 14.66
C TYR A 100 14.16 2.03 15.31
N MET A 101 13.03 2.58 14.86
CA MET A 101 11.73 2.31 15.46
C MET A 101 11.19 0.92 15.13
N ARG A 102 11.59 0.33 14.00
CA ARG A 102 11.06 -0.97 13.54
C ARG A 102 11.36 -2.11 14.50
N GLN A 103 12.49 -2.05 15.23
CA GLN A 103 12.87 -3.09 16.21
C GLN A 103 11.90 -3.18 17.41
N PHE A 104 11.09 -2.14 17.64
CA PHE A 104 10.08 -2.11 18.70
C PHE A 104 8.70 -2.52 18.19
N THR A 105 8.60 -2.97 16.94
CA THR A 105 7.37 -3.48 16.34
C THR A 105 7.44 -5.01 16.26
N GLU A 106 6.29 -5.65 16.02
CA GLU A 106 6.21 -7.09 15.80
C GLU A 106 6.48 -7.52 14.35
N PHE A 107 6.82 -6.56 13.49
CA PHE A 107 7.07 -6.74 12.06
C PHE A 107 8.57 -6.79 11.75
N ALA A 108 8.93 -7.12 10.52
CA ALA A 108 10.33 -7.12 10.10
C ALA A 108 10.96 -5.72 10.12
N THR A 109 12.27 -5.69 10.37
CA THR A 109 13.07 -4.47 10.43
C THR A 109 13.62 -4.05 9.06
N GLN A 110 13.74 -5.02 8.15
CA GLN A 110 14.24 -4.93 6.77
C GLN A 110 13.55 -6.00 5.92
#